data_AF-A0A9W4B424-F1
#
_entry.id   AF-A0A9W4B424-F1
#
_cell.length_a   1.000
_cell.length_b   1.000
_cell.length_c   1.000
_cell.angle_alpha   90.00
_cell.angle_beta   90.00
_cell.angle_gamma   90.00
#
_symmetry.space_group_name_H-M   'P 1'
#
loop_
_entity.id
_entity.type
_entity.pdbx_description
1 polymer ?
#
loop_
_entity_poly.entity_id
_entity_poly.type
_entity_poly.pdbx_seq_one_letter_code
_entity_poly.pdbx_strand_id
1 'polypeptide(L)'
;MARLVADDIGDAVVEWISTTVGPIRSIDRQQRWRPAWFVTAESKGRPVRLYVRGNREGFGFAGVEAEAAILREMENHGIPVPHVHGVIADGAAVVMDWLSGEADLSSAADAVEIDAVMDDYVDALVRAHRIDPAAFADIGLRVPTGAHGVALDYFETFVERYRSFKQRPEPLLEFAIGWLRRNPPTHRSTPRFVLGDTGQFMFAEGRITGLLDVELAHIGDISHDLAGLRLRNVTEPMGDLGRVLRRYAEVSGEPLDVASIEFHTAKFALCTPLGVALVLHLDLPLLDIVQYIEWFHQLSLHAIESIARLSDVELAPVSLPDPVRSRYDGVIGGLSTMVESLDVSAGITEYQRGSVASVARFCHRVSEFGDAIDRADLADIEATTRLGSTDRRAADQALEAFILDAGPEHDAALVQLLHRRVMRQLLLLEPLLSGGRIGHVAPLAELLASEAPVTAQRSR
;
A
#
# COMPACT_ATOMS: atom_id res chain seq x y z
N MET A 1 -27.45 -8.25 13.81
CA MET A 1 -27.61 -6.89 13.26
C MET A 1 -27.61 -6.99 11.74
N ALA A 2 -28.58 -6.39 11.07
CA ALA A 2 -28.60 -6.34 9.61
C ALA A 2 -27.49 -5.38 9.16
N ARG A 3 -26.62 -5.83 8.24
CA ARG A 3 -25.63 -4.95 7.59
C ARG A 3 -26.35 -4.06 6.59
N LEU A 4 -26.11 -2.75 6.65
CA LEU A 4 -26.67 -1.76 5.74
C LEU A 4 -26.00 -1.89 4.36
N VAL A 5 -26.79 -1.79 3.28
CA VAL A 5 -26.28 -1.76 1.90
C VAL A 5 -25.80 -0.33 1.58
N ALA A 6 -24.94 -0.14 0.57
CA ALA A 6 -24.34 1.16 0.24
C ALA A 6 -25.35 2.33 0.07
N ASP A 7 -26.56 2.05 -0.43
CA ASP A 7 -27.62 3.05 -0.55
C ASP A 7 -28.25 3.39 0.82
N ASP A 8 -28.43 2.39 1.70
CA ASP A 8 -28.90 2.60 3.08
C ASP A 8 -27.90 3.39 3.92
N ILE A 9 -26.59 3.22 3.67
CA ILE A 9 -25.55 4.01 4.34
C ILE A 9 -25.68 5.49 3.92
N GLY A 10 -25.97 5.78 2.66
CA GLY A 10 -26.20 7.15 2.20
C GLY A 10 -27.34 7.84 2.95
N ASP A 11 -28.46 7.14 3.13
CA ASP A 11 -29.61 7.66 3.89
C ASP A 11 -29.26 7.87 5.38
N ALA A 12 -28.54 6.93 6.00
CA ALA A 12 -28.07 7.05 7.38
C ALA A 12 -27.11 8.24 7.57
N VAL A 13 -26.27 8.54 6.56
CA VAL A 13 -25.40 9.73 6.56
C VAL A 13 -26.22 11.02 6.54
N VAL A 14 -27.22 11.10 5.66
CA VAL A 14 -28.10 12.28 5.56
C VAL A 14 -28.88 12.52 6.85
N GLU A 15 -29.45 11.46 7.43
CA GLU A 15 -30.18 11.52 8.69
C GLU A 15 -29.28 12.00 9.83
N TRP A 16 -28.13 11.34 10.03
CA TRP A 16 -27.23 11.64 11.14
C TRP A 16 -26.73 13.09 11.10
N ILE A 17 -26.32 13.58 9.92
CA ILE A 17 -25.81 14.95 9.77
C ILE A 17 -26.94 15.97 9.98
N SER A 18 -28.13 15.73 9.42
CA SER A 18 -29.27 16.64 9.57
C SER A 18 -29.72 16.77 11.02
N THR A 19 -29.64 15.69 11.79
CA THR A 19 -30.02 15.67 13.22
C THR A 19 -28.93 16.22 14.14
N THR A 20 -27.66 15.88 13.88
CA THR A 20 -26.55 16.14 14.82
C THR A 20 -25.83 17.46 14.54
N VAL A 21 -25.68 17.82 13.25
CA VAL A 21 -24.90 18.98 12.80
C VAL A 21 -25.82 20.11 12.37
N GLY A 22 -26.76 19.80 11.47
CA GLY A 22 -27.75 20.73 10.92
C GLY A 22 -28.00 20.52 9.42
N PRO A 23 -28.74 21.43 8.76
CA PRO A 23 -29.18 21.26 7.37
C PRO A 23 -28.03 21.06 6.38
N ILE A 24 -28.15 20.07 5.50
CA ILE A 24 -27.18 19.79 4.44
C ILE A 24 -27.39 20.74 3.25
N ARG A 25 -26.31 21.36 2.79
CA ARG A 25 -26.26 22.20 1.58
C ARG A 25 -25.82 21.41 0.34
N SER A 26 -24.82 20.55 0.50
CA SER A 26 -24.34 19.66 -0.57
C SER A 26 -23.81 18.35 0.02
N ILE A 27 -23.95 17.28 -0.74
CA ILE A 27 -23.40 15.95 -0.44
C ILE A 27 -22.95 15.32 -1.75
N ASP A 28 -21.67 14.99 -1.83
CA ASP A 28 -21.02 14.46 -3.02
C ASP A 28 -20.36 13.12 -2.68
N ARG A 29 -20.80 12.05 -3.32
CA ARG A 29 -20.20 10.71 -3.14
C ARG A 29 -18.85 10.66 -3.84
N GLN A 30 -17.81 10.30 -3.11
CA GLN A 30 -16.49 10.05 -3.69
C GLN A 30 -16.56 8.83 -4.63
N GLN A 31 -16.10 9.00 -5.87
CA GLN A 31 -16.18 7.96 -6.91
C GLN A 31 -15.05 6.94 -6.75
N ARG A 32 -15.08 6.17 -5.65
CA ARG A 32 -14.09 5.12 -5.31
C ARG A 32 -14.80 3.87 -4.76
N TRP A 33 -14.05 2.77 -4.63
CA TRP A 33 -14.55 1.49 -4.12
C TRP A 33 -15.04 1.53 -2.67
N ARG A 34 -14.49 2.43 -1.84
CA ARG A 34 -14.91 2.63 -0.45
C ARG A 34 -16.05 3.67 -0.41
N PRO A 35 -17.17 3.41 0.29
CA PRO A 35 -18.21 4.41 0.48
C PRO A 35 -17.66 5.60 1.24
N ALA A 36 -17.69 6.78 0.63
CA ALA A 36 -17.30 8.03 1.26
C ALA A 36 -18.02 9.24 0.65
N TRP A 37 -18.21 10.28 1.45
CA TRP A 37 -18.95 11.49 1.06
C TRP A 37 -18.26 12.76 1.53
N PHE A 38 -18.19 13.75 0.65
CA PHE A 38 -17.90 15.14 1.02
C PHE A 38 -19.22 15.84 1.28
N VAL A 39 -19.36 16.45 2.45
CA VAL A 39 -20.61 17.08 2.89
C VAL A 39 -20.35 18.52 3.31
N THR A 40 -21.20 19.44 2.86
CA THR A 40 -21.29 20.79 3.42
C THR A 40 -22.62 20.94 4.14
N ALA A 41 -22.57 21.16 5.45
CA ALA A 41 -23.75 21.37 6.30
C ALA A 41 -23.74 22.78 6.93
N GLU A 42 -24.85 23.20 7.54
CA GLU A 42 -24.92 24.41 8.35
C GLU A 42 -24.95 24.07 9.83
N SER A 43 -24.03 24.66 10.61
CA SER A 43 -24.09 24.62 12.07
C SER A 43 -23.97 26.03 12.63
N LYS A 44 -24.91 26.42 13.51
CA LYS A 44 -24.94 27.75 14.15
C LYS A 44 -24.79 28.92 13.14
N GLY A 45 -25.40 28.78 11.96
CA GLY A 45 -25.36 29.80 10.90
C GLY A 45 -24.04 29.90 10.13
N ARG A 46 -23.12 28.93 10.27
CA ARG A 46 -21.86 28.84 9.51
C ARG A 46 -21.79 27.53 8.72
N PRO A 47 -21.17 27.53 7.52
CA PRO A 47 -20.91 26.30 6.81
C PRO A 47 -19.87 25.46 7.57
N VAL A 48 -20.13 24.16 7.68
CA VAL A 48 -19.22 23.15 8.21
C VAL A 48 -18.97 22.12 7.11
N ARG A 49 -17.70 21.79 6.87
CA ARG A 49 -17.27 20.84 5.85
C ARG A 49 -16.90 19.52 6.53
N LEU A 50 -17.54 18.43 6.14
CA LEU A 50 -17.40 17.13 6.74
C LEU A 50 -17.01 16.10 5.68
N TYR A 51 -16.16 15.16 6.07
CA TYR A 51 -15.87 13.96 5.31
C TYR A 51 -16.43 12.77 6.06
N VAL A 52 -17.22 11.95 5.36
CA VAL A 52 -17.84 10.75 5.92
C VAL A 52 -17.22 9.54 5.28
N ARG A 53 -16.61 8.65 6.09
CA ARG A 53 -15.91 7.44 5.61
C ARG A 53 -16.65 6.21 6.12
N GLY A 54 -17.11 5.36 5.19
CA GLY A 54 -17.74 4.08 5.48
C GLY A 54 -16.75 2.91 5.51
N ASN A 55 -17.19 1.80 6.10
CA ASN A 55 -16.43 0.55 6.03
C ASN A 55 -16.26 0.06 4.58
N ARG A 56 -15.14 -0.60 4.33
CA ARG A 56 -14.89 -1.34 3.10
C ARG A 56 -15.26 -2.80 3.31
N GLU A 57 -16.12 -3.35 2.45
CA GLU A 57 -16.47 -4.77 2.53
C GLU A 57 -15.29 -5.65 2.09
N GLY A 58 -15.04 -6.75 2.82
CA GLY A 58 -14.04 -7.78 2.46
C GLY A 58 -12.56 -7.38 2.63
N PHE A 59 -12.26 -6.09 2.78
CA PHE A 59 -10.90 -5.55 2.79
C PHE A 59 -10.72 -4.52 3.93
N GLY A 60 -9.68 -4.68 4.74
CA GLY A 60 -9.36 -3.79 5.87
C GLY A 60 -8.95 -4.56 7.12
N PHE A 61 -8.03 -4.00 7.92
CA PHE A 61 -7.55 -4.56 9.19
C PHE A 61 -8.30 -3.96 10.38
N ALA A 62 -8.49 -2.64 10.37
CA ALA A 62 -9.33 -1.92 11.30
C ALA A 62 -10.66 -1.50 10.64
N GLY A 63 -11.76 -1.54 11.40
CA GLY A 63 -13.00 -0.87 11.01
C GLY A 63 -12.89 0.64 11.24
N VAL A 64 -13.75 1.42 10.58
CA VAL A 64 -13.71 2.90 10.67
C VAL A 64 -13.92 3.44 12.08
N GLU A 65 -14.57 2.68 12.97
CA GLU A 65 -14.70 3.04 14.39
C GLU A 65 -13.37 2.95 15.15
N ALA A 66 -12.57 1.91 14.89
CA ALA A 66 -11.25 1.76 15.49
C ALA A 66 -10.29 2.85 14.97
N GLU A 67 -10.34 3.15 13.67
CA GLU A 67 -9.63 4.30 13.08
C GLU A 67 -10.03 5.61 13.77
N ALA A 68 -11.33 5.85 13.96
CA ALA A 68 -11.84 7.03 14.65
C ALA A 68 -11.35 7.16 16.10
N ALA A 69 -11.22 6.05 16.82
CA ALA A 69 -10.67 6.06 18.19
C ALA A 69 -9.20 6.46 18.20
N ILE A 70 -8.40 5.94 17.27
CA ILE A 70 -6.98 6.30 17.12
C ILE A 70 -6.84 7.79 16.77
N LEU A 71 -7.64 8.31 15.84
CA LEU A 71 -7.63 9.73 15.49
C LEU A 71 -7.94 10.63 16.69
N ARG A 72 -8.93 10.28 17.52
CA ARG A 72 -9.23 11.03 18.76
C ARG A 72 -8.06 11.02 19.73
N GLU A 73 -7.39 9.88 19.88
CA GLU A 73 -6.25 9.77 20.79
C GLU A 73 -5.03 10.58 20.29
N MET A 74 -4.81 10.61 18.98
CA MET A 74 -3.84 11.48 18.33
C MET A 74 -4.17 12.97 18.53
N GLU A 75 -5.44 13.35 18.35
CA GLU A 75 -5.92 14.72 18.58
C GLU A 75 -5.71 15.16 20.04
N ASN A 76 -6.01 14.28 21.01
CA ASN A 76 -5.77 14.51 22.45
C ASN A 76 -4.30 14.83 22.76
N HIS A 77 -3.38 14.31 21.95
CA HIS A 77 -1.94 14.55 22.04
C HIS A 77 -1.45 15.70 21.15
N GLY A 78 -2.36 16.48 20.54
CA GLY A 78 -2.03 17.64 19.70
C GLY A 78 -1.40 17.27 18.36
N ILE A 79 -1.61 16.05 17.87
CA ILE A 79 -1.23 15.67 16.51
C ILE A 79 -2.27 16.25 15.55
N PRO A 80 -1.87 16.92 14.46
CA PRO A 80 -2.83 17.42 13.47
C PRO A 80 -3.47 16.24 12.75
N VAL A 81 -4.77 16.03 12.98
CA VAL A 81 -5.62 14.99 12.39
C VAL A 81 -7.02 15.58 12.21
N PRO A 82 -7.89 15.01 11.34
CA PRO A 82 -9.27 15.49 11.25
C PRO A 82 -10.03 15.26 12.56
N HIS A 83 -10.75 16.28 13.04
CA HIS A 83 -11.60 16.14 14.22
C HIS A 83 -12.72 15.14 13.95
N VAL A 84 -12.93 14.19 14.86
CA VAL A 84 -14.00 13.19 14.73
C VAL A 84 -15.28 13.68 15.41
N HIS A 85 -16.27 14.06 14.61
CA HIS A 85 -17.58 14.54 15.09
C HIS A 85 -18.48 13.41 15.60
N GLY A 86 -18.33 12.20 15.05
CA GLY A 86 -19.14 11.06 15.49
C GLY A 86 -19.02 9.80 14.65
N VAL A 87 -19.73 8.77 15.08
CA VAL A 87 -19.81 7.45 14.42
C VAL A 87 -21.28 7.15 14.14
N ILE A 88 -21.56 6.62 12.96
CA ILE A 88 -22.90 6.32 12.45
C ILE A 88 -23.16 4.82 12.51
N ALA A 89 -24.38 4.45 12.91
CA ALA A 89 -24.93 3.09 12.84
C ALA A 89 -23.97 2.01 13.36
N ASP A 90 -23.54 2.15 14.62
CA ASP A 90 -22.69 1.19 15.33
C ASP A 90 -21.38 0.85 14.58
N GLY A 91 -20.70 1.89 14.08
CA GLY A 91 -19.39 1.74 13.43
C GLY A 91 -19.44 1.52 11.92
N ALA A 92 -20.58 1.71 11.27
CA ALA A 92 -20.71 1.58 9.81
C ALA A 92 -19.99 2.71 9.04
N ALA A 93 -20.00 3.91 9.60
CA ALA A 93 -19.31 5.09 9.06
C ALA A 93 -18.83 6.02 10.17
N VAL A 94 -17.79 6.80 9.90
CA VAL A 94 -17.28 7.89 10.76
C VAL A 94 -17.48 9.23 10.07
N VAL A 95 -17.88 10.25 10.85
CA VAL A 95 -17.98 11.65 10.40
C VAL A 95 -16.83 12.43 11.01
N MET A 96 -16.02 13.04 10.16
CA MET A 96 -14.84 13.81 10.56
C MET A 96 -14.70 15.09 9.73
N ASP A 97 -13.76 15.95 10.12
CA ASP A 97 -13.45 17.15 9.35
C ASP A 97 -13.08 16.82 7.90
N TRP A 98 -13.64 17.60 6.96
CA TRP A 98 -13.07 17.69 5.62
C TRP A 98 -11.94 18.73 5.65
N LEU A 99 -10.72 18.24 5.85
CA LEU A 99 -9.51 19.06 5.89
C LEU A 99 -9.35 19.91 4.63
N SER A 100 -8.81 21.11 4.80
CA SER A 100 -8.46 22.00 3.69
C SER A 100 -7.16 21.57 3.02
N GLY A 101 -6.99 21.97 1.77
CA GLY A 101 -5.76 21.76 1.02
C GLY A 101 -5.84 20.60 0.05
N GLU A 102 -4.67 20.09 -0.32
CA GLU A 102 -4.47 19.02 -1.30
C GLU A 102 -3.74 17.84 -0.66
N ALA A 103 -3.90 16.64 -1.23
CA ALA A 103 -3.17 15.45 -0.80
C ALA A 103 -1.94 15.16 -1.67
N ASP A 104 -1.96 15.60 -2.94
CA ASP A 104 -0.89 15.31 -3.91
C ASP A 104 0.13 16.44 -3.93
N LEU A 105 1.35 16.16 -3.47
CA LEU A 105 2.46 17.13 -3.47
C LEU A 105 2.81 17.67 -4.86
N SER A 106 2.37 17.03 -5.94
CA SER A 106 2.52 17.56 -7.30
C SER A 106 1.78 18.88 -7.52
N SER A 107 0.80 19.20 -6.67
CA SER A 107 0.09 20.48 -6.68
C SER A 107 0.81 21.62 -5.95
N ALA A 108 1.92 21.34 -5.26
CA ALA A 108 2.74 22.37 -4.63
C ALA A 108 3.33 23.33 -5.67
N ALA A 109 3.52 24.59 -5.29
CA ALA A 109 3.98 25.65 -6.18
C ALA A 109 5.42 25.41 -6.69
N ASP A 110 6.28 24.92 -5.81
CA ASP A 110 7.68 24.64 -6.10
C ASP A 110 8.29 23.66 -5.08
N ALA A 111 9.58 23.33 -5.26
CA ALA A 111 10.31 22.44 -4.36
C ALA A 111 10.48 23.01 -2.94
N VAL A 112 10.45 24.33 -2.77
CA VAL A 112 10.57 24.98 -1.44
C VAL A 112 9.30 24.72 -0.64
N GLU A 113 8.13 24.78 -1.28
CA GLU A 113 6.87 24.41 -0.62
C GLU A 113 6.85 22.93 -0.25
N ILE A 114 7.31 22.03 -1.15
CA ILE A 114 7.41 20.59 -0.84
C ILE A 114 8.29 20.36 0.40
N ASP A 115 9.47 20.99 0.45
CA ASP A 115 10.38 20.88 1.60
C ASP A 115 9.73 21.40 2.90
N ALA A 116 8.99 22.51 2.84
CA ALA A 116 8.29 23.06 4.00
C ALA A 116 7.17 22.14 4.51
N VAL A 117 6.38 21.57 3.59
CA VAL A 117 5.31 20.60 3.93
C VAL A 117 5.91 19.35 4.55
N MET A 118 6.97 18.81 3.96
CA MET A 118 7.62 17.60 4.49
C MET A 118 8.32 17.85 5.82
N ASP A 119 8.82 19.07 6.06
CA ASP A 119 9.37 19.46 7.36
C ASP A 119 8.31 19.46 8.47
N ASP A 120 7.14 20.04 8.19
CA ASP A 120 6.00 20.09 9.11
C ASP A 120 5.38 18.70 9.31
N TYR A 121 5.34 17.86 8.26
CA TYR A 121 4.98 16.44 8.34
C TYR A 121 5.93 15.67 9.27
N VAL A 122 7.24 15.83 9.12
CA VAL A 122 8.24 15.16 9.98
C VAL A 122 8.05 15.58 11.43
N ASP A 123 7.80 16.87 11.70
CA ASP A 123 7.55 17.35 13.05
C ASP A 123 6.31 16.69 13.66
N ALA A 124 5.24 16.49 12.88
CA ALA A 124 4.04 15.79 13.33
C ALA A 124 4.28 14.30 13.54
N LEU A 125 4.99 13.62 12.64
CA LEU A 125 5.35 12.22 12.75
C LEU A 125 6.18 11.94 14.02
N VAL A 126 7.19 12.78 14.29
CA VAL A 126 8.01 12.66 15.51
C VAL A 126 7.17 12.88 16.77
N ARG A 127 6.20 13.82 16.76
CA ARG A 127 5.27 13.98 17.88
C ARG A 127 4.39 12.75 18.06
N ALA A 128 3.88 12.15 16.99
CA ALA A 128 3.07 10.93 17.04
C ALA A 128 3.87 9.76 17.63
N HIS A 129 5.12 9.57 17.22
CA HIS A 129 6.01 8.54 17.77
C HIS A 129 6.37 8.73 19.25
N ARG A 130 6.16 9.93 19.81
CA ARG A 130 6.39 10.24 21.23
C ARG A 130 5.19 9.98 22.12
N ILE A 131 4.01 9.67 21.55
CA ILE A 131 2.85 9.26 22.34
C ILE A 131 3.20 7.95 23.06
N ASP A 132 2.90 7.88 24.35
CA ASP A 132 3.10 6.66 25.14
C ASP A 132 2.19 5.56 24.58
N PRO A 133 2.72 4.38 24.18
CA PRO A 133 1.90 3.26 23.74
C PRO A 133 0.75 2.90 24.69
N ALA A 134 0.90 3.15 26.00
CA ALA A 134 -0.15 2.91 26.98
C ALA A 134 -1.42 3.76 26.75
N ALA A 135 -1.31 4.91 26.08
CA ALA A 135 -2.46 5.76 25.73
C ALA A 135 -3.46 5.05 24.80
N PHE A 136 -2.99 4.08 24.01
CA PHE A 136 -3.83 3.33 23.06
C PHE A 136 -4.35 2.00 23.63
N ALA A 137 -4.08 1.68 24.90
CA ALA A 137 -4.46 0.40 25.50
C ALA A 137 -5.99 0.20 25.51
N ASP A 138 -6.75 1.25 25.83
CA ASP A 138 -8.22 1.21 25.87
C ASP A 138 -8.85 1.08 24.47
N ILE A 139 -8.08 1.40 23.42
CA ILE A 139 -8.47 1.29 22.01
C ILE A 139 -8.15 -0.12 21.46
N GLY A 140 -7.44 -0.95 22.24
CA GLY A 140 -7.14 -2.33 21.90
C GLY A 140 -5.84 -2.51 21.11
N LEU A 141 -4.98 -1.48 21.01
CA LEU A 141 -3.66 -1.65 20.40
C LEU A 141 -2.75 -2.45 21.34
N ARG A 142 -2.37 -3.66 20.90
CA ARG A 142 -1.49 -4.55 21.66
C ARG A 142 -0.07 -3.99 21.71
N VAL A 143 0.50 -3.88 22.90
CA VAL A 143 1.91 -3.54 23.10
C VAL A 143 2.76 -4.82 22.96
N PRO A 144 3.60 -4.94 21.92
CA PRO A 144 4.48 -6.08 21.75
C PRO A 144 5.60 -6.08 22.79
N THR A 145 6.19 -7.26 23.05
CA THR A 145 7.31 -7.41 23.98
C THR A 145 8.54 -7.99 23.30
N GLY A 146 9.72 -7.49 23.67
CA GLY A 146 10.99 -7.91 23.08
C GLY A 146 11.16 -7.48 21.62
N ALA A 147 12.39 -7.62 21.11
CA ALA A 147 12.71 -7.15 19.77
C ALA A 147 11.95 -7.89 18.66
N HIS A 148 11.79 -9.21 18.81
CA HIS A 148 11.03 -10.01 17.86
C HIS A 148 9.56 -9.57 17.79
N GLY A 149 8.90 -9.36 18.94
CA GLY A 149 7.51 -8.90 18.96
C GLY A 149 7.38 -7.52 18.30
N VAL A 150 8.24 -6.58 18.70
CA VAL A 150 8.27 -5.21 18.13
C VAL A 150 8.45 -5.21 16.61
N ALA A 151 9.25 -6.14 16.06
CA ALA A 151 9.47 -6.24 14.63
C ALA A 151 8.30 -6.87 13.86
N LEU A 152 7.70 -7.95 14.38
CA LEU A 152 6.88 -8.88 13.59
C LEU A 152 5.42 -9.02 14.04
N ASP A 153 5.05 -8.60 15.24
CA ASP A 153 3.72 -8.89 15.82
C ASP A 153 2.54 -8.43 14.95
N TYR A 154 2.64 -7.23 14.37
CA TYR A 154 1.61 -6.73 13.46
C TYR A 154 1.63 -7.47 12.12
N PHE A 155 2.82 -7.78 11.60
CA PHE A 155 2.99 -8.55 10.36
C PHE A 155 2.38 -9.95 10.45
N GLU A 156 2.46 -10.60 11.62
CA GLU A 156 1.84 -11.91 11.84
C GLU A 156 0.32 -11.89 11.62
N THR A 157 -0.36 -10.76 11.89
CA THR A 157 -1.80 -10.63 11.59
C THR A 157 -2.11 -10.70 10.09
N PHE A 158 -1.21 -10.18 9.25
CA PHE A 158 -1.32 -10.31 7.79
C PHE A 158 -1.08 -11.74 7.35
N VAL A 159 -0.09 -12.41 7.93
CA VAL A 159 0.25 -13.80 7.60
C VAL A 159 -0.87 -14.76 8.01
N GLU A 160 -1.43 -14.61 9.20
CA GLU A 160 -2.58 -15.39 9.68
C GLU A 160 -3.79 -15.22 8.76
N ARG A 161 -4.12 -13.96 8.42
CA ARG A 161 -5.22 -13.67 7.51
C ARG A 161 -4.97 -14.27 6.12
N TYR A 162 -3.79 -14.06 5.55
CA TYR A 162 -3.37 -14.63 4.27
C TYR A 162 -3.57 -16.16 4.24
N ARG A 163 -3.07 -16.86 5.26
CA ARG A 163 -3.18 -18.31 5.35
C ARG A 163 -4.63 -18.79 5.46
N SER A 164 -5.52 -18.00 6.05
CA SER A 164 -6.94 -18.37 6.18
C SER A 164 -7.70 -18.47 4.85
N PHE A 165 -7.21 -17.80 3.79
CA PHE A 165 -7.85 -17.77 2.48
C PHE A 165 -6.96 -18.24 1.33
N LYS A 166 -5.73 -18.65 1.60
CA LYS A 166 -4.80 -19.15 0.57
C LYS A 166 -5.38 -20.41 -0.10
N GLN A 167 -5.55 -20.39 -1.44
CA GLN A 167 -6.11 -21.52 -2.21
C GLN A 167 -5.17 -22.07 -3.29
N ARG A 168 -4.08 -21.38 -3.57
CA ARG A 168 -3.03 -21.78 -4.51
C ARG A 168 -1.65 -21.44 -3.94
N PRO A 169 -0.57 -22.05 -4.47
CA PRO A 169 0.78 -21.74 -4.01
C PRO A 169 1.12 -20.29 -4.33
N GLU A 170 1.84 -19.66 -3.41
CA GLU A 170 2.44 -18.34 -3.59
C GLU A 170 3.89 -18.40 -3.08
N PRO A 171 4.80 -19.00 -3.86
CA PRO A 171 6.18 -19.28 -3.44
C PRO A 171 6.95 -18.05 -2.94
N LEU A 172 6.75 -16.89 -3.58
CA LEU A 172 7.40 -15.64 -3.17
C LEU A 172 6.97 -15.21 -1.76
N LEU A 173 5.67 -15.30 -1.47
CA LEU A 173 5.13 -14.89 -0.18
C LEU A 173 5.63 -15.81 0.92
N GLU A 174 5.59 -17.14 0.72
CA GLU A 174 6.09 -18.09 1.72
C GLU A 174 7.61 -17.95 1.96
N PHE A 175 8.39 -17.69 0.90
CA PHE A 175 9.82 -17.39 1.04
C PHE A 175 10.04 -16.13 1.89
N ALA A 176 9.38 -15.02 1.54
CA ALA A 176 9.56 -13.76 2.23
C ALA A 176 9.06 -13.80 3.69
N ILE A 177 7.94 -14.49 3.97
CA ILE A 177 7.48 -14.77 5.34
C ILE A 177 8.57 -15.54 6.12
N GLY A 178 9.11 -16.61 5.54
CA GLY A 178 10.14 -17.42 6.17
C GLY A 178 11.41 -16.61 6.46
N TRP A 179 11.86 -15.83 5.48
CA TRP A 179 13.05 -14.98 5.61
C TRP A 179 12.86 -13.91 6.70
N LEU A 180 11.72 -13.20 6.72
CA LEU A 180 11.44 -12.14 7.71
C LEU A 180 11.40 -12.69 9.14
N ARG A 181 10.86 -13.89 9.35
CA ARG A 181 10.84 -14.55 10.66
C ARG A 181 12.23 -14.98 11.15
N ARG A 182 13.15 -15.30 10.23
CA ARG A 182 14.54 -15.67 10.58
C ARG A 182 15.45 -14.47 10.82
N ASN A 183 15.10 -13.30 10.28
CA ASN A 183 15.98 -12.13 10.24
C ASN A 183 15.41 -10.85 10.89
N PRO A 184 14.62 -10.89 11.99
CA PRO A 184 14.16 -9.65 12.62
C PRO A 184 15.32 -8.87 13.26
N PRO A 185 15.27 -7.53 13.28
CA PRO A 185 16.17 -6.73 14.10
C PRO A 185 16.10 -7.17 15.57
N THR A 186 17.26 -7.45 16.19
CA THR A 186 17.32 -8.02 17.54
C THR A 186 17.65 -6.99 18.62
N HIS A 187 18.18 -5.83 18.24
CA HIS A 187 18.54 -4.74 19.15
C HIS A 187 17.42 -3.73 19.39
N ARG A 188 16.37 -3.73 18.55
CA ARG A 188 15.25 -2.79 18.63
C ARG A 188 14.09 -3.37 19.43
N SER A 189 13.96 -2.98 20.71
CA SER A 189 12.97 -3.54 21.63
C SER A 189 12.04 -2.50 22.27
N THR A 190 12.13 -1.24 21.85
CA THR A 190 11.30 -0.15 22.38
C THR A 190 10.01 -0.03 21.55
N PRO A 191 8.85 -0.45 22.08
CA PRO A 191 7.58 -0.27 21.39
C PRO A 191 7.21 1.21 21.29
N ARG A 192 6.77 1.64 20.11
CA ARG A 192 6.29 3.00 19.82
C ARG A 192 4.97 2.93 19.06
N PHE A 193 4.14 3.96 19.19
CA PHE A 193 3.03 4.15 18.27
C PHE A 193 3.59 4.43 16.87
N VAL A 194 3.04 3.74 15.87
CA VAL A 194 3.37 3.91 14.46
C VAL A 194 2.09 4.09 13.67
N LEU A 195 2.10 4.99 12.68
CA LEU A 195 0.95 5.28 11.81
C LEU A 195 0.62 4.10 10.90
N GLY A 196 1.62 3.31 10.53
CA GLY A 196 1.44 2.11 9.72
C GLY A 196 1.41 2.39 8.21
N ASP A 197 0.59 3.33 7.75
CA ASP A 197 0.55 3.80 6.35
C ASP A 197 1.01 5.26 6.22
N THR A 198 2.30 5.49 6.44
CA THR A 198 2.89 6.84 6.43
C THR A 198 2.90 7.51 5.05
N GLY A 199 2.98 8.84 5.08
CA GLY A 199 2.94 9.69 3.89
C GLY A 199 1.53 10.08 3.47
N GLN A 200 0.53 9.74 4.30
CA GLN A 200 -0.87 10.14 4.10
C GLN A 200 -1.16 11.40 4.90
N PHE A 201 -1.33 12.54 4.21
CA PHE A 201 -1.64 13.81 4.82
C PHE A 201 -2.35 14.74 3.82
N MET A 202 -2.98 15.78 4.34
CA MET A 202 -3.41 16.95 3.56
C MET A 202 -2.47 18.11 3.86
N PHE A 203 -2.24 18.99 2.88
CA PHE A 203 -1.42 20.19 3.07
C PHE A 203 -2.03 21.44 2.43
N ALA A 204 -1.77 22.59 3.04
CA ALA A 204 -2.12 23.91 2.51
C ALA A 204 -1.11 24.93 3.01
N GLU A 205 -0.77 25.91 2.16
CA GLU A 205 0.09 27.04 2.53
C GLU A 205 1.45 26.58 3.12
N GLY A 206 2.07 25.57 2.51
CA GLY A 206 3.36 25.02 2.94
C GLY A 206 3.36 24.23 4.26
N ARG A 207 2.20 23.83 4.80
CA ARG A 207 2.10 23.06 6.06
C ARG A 207 1.08 21.93 5.95
N ILE A 208 1.23 20.88 6.75
CA ILE A 208 0.19 19.85 6.81
C ILE A 208 -1.03 20.39 7.55
N THR A 209 -2.22 20.09 7.04
CA THR A 209 -3.49 20.38 7.71
C THR A 209 -3.97 19.19 8.54
N GLY A 210 -3.48 17.99 8.25
CA GLY A 210 -3.66 16.83 9.11
C GLY A 210 -3.09 15.55 8.50
N LEU A 211 -2.68 14.62 9.37
CA LEU A 211 -2.36 13.25 9.03
C LEU A 211 -3.64 12.47 8.77
N LEU A 212 -3.58 11.52 7.84
CA LEU A 212 -4.70 10.71 7.38
C LEU A 212 -4.41 9.20 7.51
N ASP A 213 -5.45 8.41 7.29
CA ASP A 213 -5.42 6.97 7.03
C ASP A 213 -4.64 6.12 8.05
N VAL A 214 -5.07 6.18 9.30
CA VAL A 214 -4.44 5.44 10.41
C VAL A 214 -5.01 4.03 10.59
N GLU A 215 -5.59 3.44 9.53
CA GLU A 215 -6.20 2.10 9.58
C GLU A 215 -5.19 0.96 9.78
N LEU A 216 -3.90 1.23 9.56
CA LEU A 216 -2.78 0.31 9.81
C LEU A 216 -1.96 0.65 11.06
N ALA A 217 -2.40 1.63 11.86
CA ALA A 217 -1.68 2.07 13.03
C ALA A 217 -1.61 0.95 14.09
N HIS A 218 -0.44 0.81 14.70
CA HIS A 218 -0.17 -0.22 15.69
C HIS A 218 0.94 0.22 16.65
N ILE A 219 1.24 -0.61 17.66
CA ILE A 219 2.43 -0.43 18.47
C ILE A 219 3.53 -1.35 17.93
N GLY A 220 4.68 -0.76 17.58
CA GLY A 220 5.77 -1.47 16.94
C GLY A 220 7.05 -0.64 16.90
N ASP A 221 7.77 -0.77 15.79
CA ASP A 221 9.04 -0.08 15.55
C ASP A 221 8.86 1.10 14.59
N ILE A 222 9.32 2.30 14.97
CA ILE A 222 9.28 3.51 14.14
C ILE A 222 9.96 3.35 12.77
N SER A 223 10.87 2.38 12.63
CA SER A 223 11.46 2.05 11.32
C SER A 223 10.42 1.57 10.30
N HIS A 224 9.24 1.09 10.75
CA HIS A 224 8.08 0.80 9.89
C HIS A 224 7.59 2.06 9.17
N ASP A 225 7.44 3.15 9.90
CA ASP A 225 6.95 4.42 9.36
C ASP A 225 7.99 5.07 8.42
N LEU A 226 9.28 4.94 8.71
CA LEU A 226 10.33 5.37 7.78
C LEU A 226 10.38 4.51 6.51
N ALA A 227 10.12 3.21 6.63
CA ALA A 227 9.99 2.31 5.51
C ALA A 227 8.77 2.65 4.64
N GLY A 228 7.64 3.01 5.25
CA GLY A 228 6.45 3.43 4.52
C GLY A 228 6.67 4.69 3.68
N LEU A 229 7.44 5.67 4.17
CA LEU A 229 7.84 6.83 3.37
C LEU A 229 8.64 6.43 2.11
N ARG A 230 9.51 5.43 2.20
CA ARG A 230 10.26 4.93 1.04
C ARG A 230 9.35 4.32 -0.01
N LEU A 231 8.42 3.45 0.41
CA LEU A 231 7.49 2.79 -0.49
C LEU A 231 6.56 3.82 -1.15
N ARG A 232 6.03 4.75 -0.37
CA ARG A 232 5.15 5.81 -0.86
C ARG A 232 5.84 6.72 -1.86
N ASN A 233 7.09 7.11 -1.62
CA ASN A 233 7.87 7.98 -2.51
C ASN A 233 8.08 7.41 -3.92
N VAL A 234 7.91 6.10 -4.13
CA VAL A 234 7.96 5.47 -5.46
C VAL A 234 6.79 5.92 -6.33
N THR A 235 5.60 6.08 -5.76
CA THR A 235 4.36 6.44 -6.48
C THR A 235 3.94 7.89 -6.27
N GLU A 236 4.25 8.45 -5.11
CA GLU A 236 3.88 9.81 -4.68
C GLU A 236 5.16 10.52 -4.20
N PRO A 237 5.93 11.15 -5.11
CA PRO A 237 7.22 11.74 -4.78
C PRO A 237 7.14 12.85 -3.71
N MET A 238 8.00 12.75 -2.69
CA MET A 238 8.06 13.64 -1.53
C MET A 238 9.24 14.63 -1.57
N GLY A 239 9.74 14.93 -2.76
CA GLY A 239 10.98 15.71 -2.92
C GLY A 239 12.23 14.89 -2.61
N ASP A 240 13.20 15.49 -1.91
CA ASP A 240 14.42 14.80 -1.48
C ASP A 240 14.15 13.94 -0.24
N LEU A 241 13.79 12.67 -0.46
CA LEU A 241 13.52 11.73 0.64
C LEU A 241 14.74 11.55 1.57
N GLY A 242 15.97 11.66 1.06
CA GLY A 242 17.19 11.61 1.87
C GLY A 242 17.24 12.75 2.89
N ARG A 243 16.91 13.97 2.46
CA ARG A 243 16.73 15.14 3.34
C ARG A 243 15.64 14.91 4.37
N VAL A 244 14.48 14.39 3.97
CA VAL A 244 13.35 14.10 4.87
C VAL A 244 13.75 13.12 5.98
N LEU A 245 14.44 12.04 5.62
CA LEU A 245 14.91 11.04 6.60
C LEU A 245 15.97 11.62 7.55
N ARG A 246 16.91 12.44 7.06
CA ARG A 246 17.91 13.12 7.91
C ARG A 246 17.25 14.08 8.89
N ARG A 247 16.30 14.90 8.43
CA ARG A 247 15.51 15.78 9.32
C ARG A 247 14.78 14.97 10.40
N TYR A 248 14.18 13.85 10.04
CA TYR A 248 13.52 12.98 11.02
C TYR A 248 14.50 12.57 12.13
N ALA A 249 15.72 12.16 11.79
CA ALA A 249 16.74 11.81 12.77
C ALA A 249 17.13 12.99 13.67
N GLU A 250 17.29 14.18 13.09
CA GLU A 250 17.61 15.42 13.81
C GLU A 250 16.51 15.80 14.81
N VAL A 251 15.24 15.79 14.40
CA VAL A 251 14.10 16.23 15.22
C VAL A 251 13.72 15.18 16.27
N SER A 252 13.81 13.89 15.91
CA SER A 252 13.53 12.79 16.84
C SER A 252 14.63 12.61 17.89
N GLY A 253 15.89 12.88 17.52
CA GLY A 253 17.08 12.51 18.27
C GLY A 253 17.46 11.03 18.11
N GLU A 254 16.76 10.29 17.24
CA GLU A 254 17.00 8.87 16.99
C GLU A 254 17.83 8.67 15.71
N PRO A 255 18.97 7.97 15.77
CA PRO A 255 19.77 7.73 14.58
C PRO A 255 19.04 6.83 13.58
N LEU A 256 19.26 7.07 12.29
CA LEU A 256 18.72 6.22 11.23
C LEU A 256 19.41 4.85 11.25
N ASP A 257 18.66 3.84 11.64
CA ASP A 257 19.07 2.45 11.53
C ASP A 257 18.71 1.90 10.15
N VAL A 258 19.65 2.01 9.22
CA VAL A 258 19.50 1.63 7.82
C VAL A 258 19.05 0.17 7.68
N ALA A 259 19.64 -0.75 8.43
CA ALA A 259 19.32 -2.18 8.33
C ALA A 259 17.89 -2.45 8.81
N SER A 260 17.47 -1.82 9.90
CA SER A 260 16.09 -1.96 10.40
C SER A 260 15.07 -1.32 9.47
N ILE A 261 15.35 -0.13 8.90
CA ILE A 261 14.47 0.51 7.92
C ILE A 261 14.35 -0.36 6.66
N GLU A 262 15.43 -0.95 6.17
CA GLU A 262 15.40 -1.87 5.02
C GLU A 262 14.59 -3.15 5.35
N PHE A 263 14.75 -3.72 6.54
CA PHE A 263 13.96 -4.87 7.00
C PHE A 263 12.47 -4.53 7.03
N HIS A 264 12.11 -3.38 7.60
CA HIS A 264 10.72 -2.95 7.66
C HIS A 264 10.17 -2.56 6.28
N THR A 265 11.02 -2.17 5.33
CA THR A 265 10.64 -1.96 3.93
C THR A 265 10.25 -3.29 3.29
N ALA A 266 11.04 -4.33 3.48
CA ALA A 266 10.70 -5.68 3.02
C ALA A 266 9.37 -6.15 3.64
N LYS A 267 9.24 -5.98 4.96
CA LYS A 267 8.07 -6.41 5.73
C LYS A 267 6.80 -5.68 5.31
N PHE A 268 6.83 -4.34 5.25
CA PHE A 268 5.65 -3.55 4.94
C PHE A 268 5.25 -3.69 3.47
N ALA A 269 6.21 -3.76 2.55
CA ALA A 269 5.91 -4.06 1.15
C ALA A 269 5.17 -5.39 1.02
N LEU A 270 5.59 -6.43 1.76
CA LEU A 270 4.95 -7.75 1.72
C LEU A 270 3.51 -7.76 2.27
N CYS A 271 3.14 -6.84 3.16
CA CYS A 271 1.79 -6.76 3.73
C CYS A 271 0.69 -6.61 2.66
N THR A 272 0.92 -5.81 1.61
CA THR A 272 -0.09 -5.62 0.54
C THR A 272 -0.32 -6.90 -0.27
N PRO A 273 0.72 -7.57 -0.84
CA PRO A 273 0.57 -8.86 -1.49
C PRO A 273 -0.12 -9.92 -0.63
N LEU A 274 0.20 -9.99 0.67
CA LEU A 274 -0.47 -10.89 1.61
C LEU A 274 -1.97 -10.59 1.70
N GLY A 275 -2.37 -9.31 1.75
CA GLY A 275 -3.78 -8.91 1.83
C GLY A 275 -4.55 -9.08 0.52
N VAL A 276 -3.95 -8.73 -0.62
CA VAL A 276 -4.63 -8.76 -1.93
C VAL A 276 -4.66 -10.15 -2.56
N ALA A 277 -3.86 -11.11 -2.07
CA ALA A 277 -3.92 -12.51 -2.51
C ALA A 277 -5.34 -13.09 -2.41
N LEU A 278 -6.18 -12.63 -1.48
CA LEU A 278 -7.60 -13.00 -1.40
C LEU A 278 -8.35 -12.71 -2.71
N VAL A 279 -8.15 -11.51 -3.28
CA VAL A 279 -8.76 -11.08 -4.55
C VAL A 279 -8.38 -12.06 -5.65
N LEU A 280 -7.08 -12.35 -5.73
CA LEU A 280 -6.48 -13.09 -6.83
C LEU A 280 -6.71 -14.60 -6.73
N HIS A 281 -6.97 -15.12 -5.53
CA HIS A 281 -7.24 -16.55 -5.29
C HIS A 281 -8.71 -16.91 -5.43
N LEU A 282 -9.61 -15.98 -5.08
CA LEU A 282 -11.05 -16.20 -5.16
C LEU A 282 -11.65 -15.80 -6.52
N ASP A 283 -10.81 -15.36 -7.47
CA ASP A 283 -11.21 -14.89 -8.80
C ASP A 283 -12.38 -13.90 -8.76
N LEU A 284 -12.35 -12.99 -7.77
CA LEU A 284 -13.44 -12.01 -7.58
C LEU A 284 -13.50 -11.06 -8.78
N PRO A 285 -14.67 -10.88 -9.43
CA PRO A 285 -14.82 -9.97 -10.56
C PRO A 285 -14.88 -8.52 -10.07
N LEU A 286 -13.74 -7.99 -9.61
CA LEU A 286 -13.59 -6.61 -9.15
C LEU A 286 -13.28 -5.69 -10.32
N LEU A 287 -13.89 -4.50 -10.31
CA LEU A 287 -13.62 -3.46 -11.32
C LEU A 287 -12.13 -3.12 -11.38
N ASP A 288 -11.45 -3.04 -10.23
CA ASP A 288 -10.06 -2.57 -10.14
C ASP A 288 -9.04 -3.73 -10.14
N ILE A 289 -9.40 -4.88 -10.71
CA ILE A 289 -8.56 -6.10 -10.66
C ILE A 289 -7.12 -5.87 -11.17
N VAL A 290 -6.94 -5.08 -12.23
CA VAL A 290 -5.60 -4.76 -12.77
C VAL A 290 -4.76 -3.99 -11.75
N GLN A 291 -5.37 -3.07 -10.99
CA GLN A 291 -4.67 -2.34 -9.93
C GLN A 291 -4.26 -3.27 -8.77
N TYR A 292 -5.10 -4.25 -8.40
CA TYR A 292 -4.71 -5.26 -7.40
C TYR A 292 -3.56 -6.14 -7.88
N ILE A 293 -3.54 -6.51 -9.17
CA ILE A 293 -2.44 -7.26 -9.79
C ILE A 293 -1.15 -6.42 -9.78
N GLU A 294 -1.24 -5.13 -10.16
CA GLU A 294 -0.14 -4.17 -10.06
C GLU A 294 0.41 -4.12 -8.62
N TRP A 295 -0.44 -3.86 -7.61
CA TRP A 295 -0.02 -3.79 -6.21
C TRP A 295 0.62 -5.09 -5.72
N PHE A 296 0.08 -6.24 -6.10
CA PHE A 296 0.64 -7.54 -5.74
C PHE A 296 2.08 -7.69 -6.25
N HIS A 297 2.31 -7.46 -7.54
CA HIS A 297 3.64 -7.65 -8.11
C HIS A 297 4.60 -6.53 -7.73
N GLN A 298 4.16 -5.28 -7.73
CA GLN A 298 4.99 -4.12 -7.45
C GLN A 298 5.54 -4.16 -6.02
N LEU A 299 4.70 -4.48 -5.03
CA LEU A 299 5.18 -4.56 -3.65
C LEU A 299 5.87 -5.90 -3.35
N SER A 300 5.59 -6.97 -4.11
CA SER A 300 6.42 -8.19 -4.07
C SER A 300 7.85 -7.92 -4.57
N LEU A 301 7.99 -7.07 -5.61
CA LEU A 301 9.29 -6.60 -6.08
C LEU A 301 10.01 -5.79 -4.99
N HIS A 302 9.33 -4.81 -4.38
CA HIS A 302 9.94 -4.01 -3.30
C HIS A 302 10.38 -4.87 -2.11
N ALA A 303 9.61 -5.90 -1.78
CA ALA A 303 9.97 -6.86 -0.75
C ALA A 303 11.24 -7.65 -1.12
N ILE A 304 11.28 -8.24 -2.33
CA ILE A 304 12.42 -9.08 -2.73
C ILE A 304 13.70 -8.27 -2.95
N GLU A 305 13.61 -7.03 -3.43
CA GLU A 305 14.75 -6.12 -3.55
C GLU A 305 15.33 -5.75 -2.20
N SER A 306 14.47 -5.49 -1.21
CA SER A 306 14.91 -5.17 0.15
C SER A 306 15.56 -6.38 0.83
N ILE A 307 14.99 -7.58 0.64
CA ILE A 307 15.60 -8.84 1.10
C ILE A 307 16.96 -9.08 0.42
N ALA A 308 17.06 -8.83 -0.89
CA ALA A 308 18.31 -8.99 -1.63
C ALA A 308 19.42 -8.10 -1.07
N ARG A 309 19.13 -6.83 -0.76
CA ARG A 309 20.09 -5.91 -0.13
C ARG A 309 20.52 -6.37 1.26
N LEU A 310 19.58 -6.80 2.09
CA LEU A 310 19.88 -7.33 3.43
C LEU A 310 20.68 -8.65 3.40
N SER A 311 20.57 -9.38 2.29
CA SER A 311 21.25 -10.66 2.08
C SER A 311 22.53 -10.54 1.24
N ASP A 312 22.94 -9.32 0.87
CA ASP A 312 24.08 -9.03 -0.02
C ASP A 312 24.02 -9.81 -1.36
N VAL A 313 22.82 -9.85 -1.96
CA VAL A 313 22.57 -10.53 -3.25
C VAL A 313 22.43 -9.49 -4.36
N GLU A 314 23.34 -9.52 -5.32
CA GLU A 314 23.29 -8.66 -6.51
C GLU A 314 22.25 -9.17 -7.52
N LEU A 315 21.13 -8.48 -7.69
CA LEU A 315 20.05 -8.89 -8.58
C LEU A 315 20.41 -8.71 -10.06
N ALA A 316 20.23 -9.77 -10.85
CA ALA A 316 20.47 -9.72 -12.29
C ALA A 316 19.37 -8.94 -13.02
N PRO A 317 19.69 -8.19 -14.10
CA PRO A 317 18.69 -7.54 -14.94
C PRO A 317 17.78 -8.59 -15.61
N VAL A 318 16.51 -8.22 -15.78
CA VAL A 318 15.48 -9.10 -16.34
C VAL A 318 14.86 -8.45 -17.55
N SER A 319 14.73 -9.20 -18.64
CA SER A 319 14.02 -8.77 -19.86
C SER A 319 12.78 -9.62 -20.08
N LEU A 320 11.83 -9.10 -20.84
CA LEU A 320 10.74 -9.92 -21.37
C LEU A 320 11.30 -11.00 -22.30
N PRO A 321 10.76 -12.22 -22.26
CA PRO A 321 11.01 -13.19 -23.31
C PRO A 321 10.35 -12.75 -24.62
N ASP A 322 10.80 -13.33 -25.75
CA ASP A 322 10.19 -13.07 -27.05
C ASP A 322 8.69 -13.42 -27.03
N PRO A 323 7.81 -12.55 -27.57
CA PRO A 323 6.37 -12.77 -27.52
C PRO A 323 5.95 -13.95 -28.40
N VAL A 324 4.97 -14.72 -27.93
CA VAL A 324 4.31 -15.76 -28.71
C VAL A 324 2.89 -15.31 -29.00
N ARG A 325 2.71 -14.67 -30.17
CA ARG A 325 1.43 -14.05 -30.53
C ARG A 325 0.35 -15.07 -30.85
N SER A 326 -0.86 -14.78 -30.38
CA SER A 326 -2.07 -15.50 -30.76
C SER A 326 -2.38 -15.36 -32.26
N ARG A 327 -3.05 -16.37 -32.83
CA ARG A 327 -3.58 -16.30 -34.21
C ARG A 327 -4.61 -15.19 -34.41
N TYR A 328 -5.22 -14.72 -33.32
CA TYR A 328 -6.23 -13.68 -33.31
C TYR A 328 -5.76 -12.42 -32.56
N ASP A 329 -4.45 -12.16 -32.54
CA ASP A 329 -3.83 -11.02 -31.85
C ASP A 329 -4.56 -9.68 -32.09
N GLY A 330 -4.89 -9.37 -33.35
CA GLY A 330 -5.63 -8.14 -33.68
C GLY A 330 -7.05 -8.06 -33.11
N VAL A 331 -7.73 -9.20 -32.89
CA VAL A 331 -9.05 -9.24 -32.25
C VAL A 331 -8.92 -8.92 -30.76
N ILE A 332 -7.93 -9.51 -30.09
CA ILE A 332 -7.69 -9.29 -28.66
C ILE A 332 -7.19 -7.85 -28.42
N GLY A 333 -6.22 -7.39 -29.21
CA GLY A 333 -5.68 -6.02 -29.11
C GLY A 333 -6.71 -4.93 -29.39
N GLY A 334 -7.67 -5.18 -30.30
CA GLY A 334 -8.74 -4.23 -30.60
C GLY A 334 -9.82 -4.10 -29.51
N LEU A 335 -9.91 -5.04 -28.55
CA LEU A 335 -11.00 -5.09 -27.58
C LEU A 335 -11.06 -3.85 -26.69
N SER A 336 -9.92 -3.33 -26.23
CA SER A 336 -9.87 -2.13 -25.39
C SER A 336 -10.46 -0.91 -26.11
N THR A 337 -10.09 -0.70 -27.37
CA THR A 337 -10.65 0.36 -28.22
C THR A 337 -12.14 0.17 -28.48
N MET A 338 -12.61 -1.06 -28.68
CA MET A 338 -14.05 -1.33 -28.82
C MET A 338 -14.81 -0.94 -27.56
N VAL A 339 -14.30 -1.27 -26.38
CA VAL A 339 -14.89 -0.89 -25.09
C VAL A 339 -14.91 0.64 -24.92
N GLU A 340 -13.80 1.31 -25.21
CA GLU A 340 -13.68 2.78 -25.10
C GLU A 340 -14.58 3.52 -26.09
N SER A 341 -14.91 2.90 -27.24
CA SER A 341 -15.82 3.48 -28.23
C SER A 341 -17.30 3.50 -27.81
N LEU A 342 -17.66 2.77 -26.74
CA LEU A 342 -19.02 2.73 -26.23
C LEU A 342 -19.37 4.05 -25.53
N ASP A 343 -20.50 4.64 -25.91
CA ASP A 343 -21.03 5.86 -25.30
C ASP A 343 -21.60 5.54 -23.92
N VAL A 344 -21.13 6.26 -22.89
CA VAL A 344 -21.55 6.08 -21.49
C VAL A 344 -21.66 7.43 -20.78
N SER A 345 -22.54 7.52 -19.79
CA SER A 345 -22.66 8.70 -18.94
C SER A 345 -21.39 8.95 -18.13
N ALA A 346 -21.00 10.22 -17.98
CA ALA A 346 -19.90 10.62 -17.09
C ALA A 346 -20.13 10.16 -15.64
N GLY A 347 -19.03 9.93 -14.91
CA GLY A 347 -19.04 9.47 -13.52
C GLY A 347 -18.77 7.98 -13.39
N ILE A 348 -19.52 7.27 -12.54
CA ILE A 348 -19.22 5.87 -12.19
C ILE A 348 -19.25 4.92 -13.39
N THR A 349 -20.14 5.15 -14.36
CA THR A 349 -20.25 4.32 -15.58
C THR A 349 -19.03 4.51 -16.50
N GLU A 350 -18.54 5.75 -16.61
CA GLU A 350 -17.31 6.06 -17.35
C GLU A 350 -16.08 5.43 -16.67
N TYR A 351 -15.99 5.52 -15.35
CA TYR A 351 -14.97 4.82 -14.56
C TYR A 351 -14.98 3.31 -14.84
N GLN A 352 -16.16 2.67 -14.74
CA GLN A 352 -16.33 1.24 -15.01
C GLN A 352 -15.90 0.85 -16.43
N ARG A 353 -16.26 1.66 -17.45
CA ARG A 353 -15.80 1.45 -18.84
C ARG A 353 -14.27 1.48 -18.92
N GLY A 354 -13.63 2.47 -18.29
CA GLY A 354 -12.17 2.58 -18.23
C GLY A 354 -11.51 1.36 -17.58
N SER A 355 -12.05 0.88 -16.47
CA SER A 355 -11.58 -0.33 -15.79
C SER A 355 -11.68 -1.57 -16.69
N VAL A 356 -12.80 -1.75 -17.41
CA VAL A 356 -12.97 -2.87 -18.36
C VAL A 356 -11.99 -2.77 -19.53
N ALA A 357 -11.75 -1.57 -20.06
CA ALA A 357 -10.75 -1.35 -21.10
C ALA A 357 -9.33 -1.70 -20.63
N SER A 358 -9.01 -1.40 -19.35
CA SER A 358 -7.74 -1.80 -18.72
C SER A 358 -7.59 -3.32 -18.64
N VAL A 359 -8.64 -4.04 -18.23
CA VAL A 359 -8.66 -5.51 -18.23
C VAL A 359 -8.47 -6.07 -19.63
N ALA A 360 -9.10 -5.48 -20.65
CA ALA A 360 -8.92 -5.90 -22.05
C ALA A 360 -7.47 -5.74 -22.51
N ARG A 361 -6.80 -4.64 -22.15
CA ARG A 361 -5.37 -4.45 -22.43
C ARG A 361 -4.51 -5.47 -21.69
N PHE A 362 -4.81 -5.76 -20.42
CA PHE A 362 -4.11 -6.79 -19.66
C PHE A 362 -4.24 -8.18 -20.32
N CYS A 363 -5.45 -8.58 -20.72
CA CYS A 363 -5.68 -9.81 -21.46
C CYS A 363 -4.87 -9.87 -22.76
N HIS A 364 -4.72 -8.75 -23.47
CA HIS A 364 -3.86 -8.68 -24.66
C HIS A 364 -2.40 -8.96 -24.31
N ARG A 365 -1.85 -8.31 -23.28
CA ARG A 365 -0.49 -8.57 -22.80
C ARG A 365 -0.26 -10.02 -22.38
N VAL A 366 -1.21 -10.61 -21.65
CA VAL A 366 -1.17 -12.04 -21.30
C VAL A 366 -1.16 -12.93 -22.54
N SER A 367 -1.96 -12.60 -23.57
CA SER A 367 -2.00 -13.36 -24.82
C SER A 367 -0.71 -13.26 -25.65
N GLU A 368 0.10 -12.22 -25.45
CA GLU A 368 1.39 -12.05 -26.14
C GLU A 368 2.56 -12.71 -25.39
N PHE A 369 2.58 -12.61 -24.06
CA PHE A 369 3.77 -12.96 -23.25
C PHE A 369 3.55 -14.13 -22.27
N GLY A 370 2.32 -14.49 -21.94
CA GLY A 370 2.00 -15.47 -20.88
C GLY A 370 2.72 -16.80 -21.05
N ASP A 371 2.54 -17.47 -22.20
CA ASP A 371 3.19 -18.74 -22.51
C ASP A 371 4.72 -18.67 -22.48
N ALA A 372 5.29 -17.55 -22.92
CA ALA A 372 6.74 -17.35 -22.96
C ALA A 372 7.31 -17.15 -21.56
N ILE A 373 6.60 -16.40 -20.71
CA ILE A 373 6.95 -16.21 -19.30
C ILE A 373 6.83 -17.53 -18.53
N ASP A 374 5.75 -18.30 -18.73
CA ASP A 374 5.57 -19.58 -18.04
C ASP A 374 6.70 -20.56 -18.37
N ARG A 375 7.13 -20.66 -19.65
CA ARG A 375 8.29 -21.48 -20.01
C ARG A 375 9.59 -21.01 -19.36
N ALA A 376 9.82 -19.71 -19.32
CA ALA A 376 11.02 -19.14 -18.69
C ALA A 376 11.03 -19.40 -17.17
N ASP A 377 9.88 -19.27 -16.52
CA ASP A 377 9.72 -19.54 -15.10
C ASP A 377 9.89 -21.03 -14.78
N LEU A 378 9.33 -21.93 -15.58
CA LEU A 378 9.52 -23.39 -15.43
C LEU A 378 11.00 -23.78 -15.56
N ALA A 379 11.70 -23.23 -16.56
CA ALA A 379 13.12 -23.48 -16.75
C ALA A 379 13.97 -22.96 -15.57
N ASP A 380 13.64 -21.79 -15.04
CA ASP A 380 14.33 -21.23 -13.87
C ASP A 380 14.08 -22.06 -12.59
N ILE A 381 12.86 -22.57 -12.41
CA ILE A 381 12.52 -23.47 -11.28
C ILE A 381 13.33 -24.75 -11.39
N GLU A 382 13.37 -25.39 -12.55
CA GLU A 382 14.14 -26.62 -12.78
C GLU A 382 15.64 -26.38 -12.54
N ALA A 383 16.18 -25.27 -13.04
CA ALA A 383 17.59 -24.93 -12.84
C ALA A 383 17.95 -24.71 -11.36
N THR A 384 17.03 -24.14 -10.57
CA THR A 384 17.28 -23.78 -9.16
C THR A 384 17.04 -24.94 -8.21
N THR A 385 15.95 -25.70 -8.43
CA THR A 385 15.46 -26.72 -7.50
C THR A 385 15.72 -28.14 -7.97
N ARG A 386 16.07 -28.33 -9.26
CA ARG A 386 16.10 -29.63 -9.96
C ARG A 386 14.75 -30.34 -9.99
N LEU A 387 13.66 -29.60 -9.77
CA LEU A 387 12.29 -30.08 -9.91
C LEU A 387 11.79 -29.73 -11.31
N GLY A 388 11.59 -30.74 -12.15
CA GLY A 388 11.04 -30.57 -13.49
C GLY A 388 9.52 -30.69 -13.50
N SER A 389 8.84 -29.81 -14.26
CA SER A 389 7.40 -29.90 -14.53
C SER A 389 7.07 -29.20 -15.85
N THR A 390 6.11 -29.73 -16.59
CA THR A 390 5.50 -29.04 -17.74
C THR A 390 4.21 -28.30 -17.36
N ASP A 391 3.70 -28.52 -16.14
CA ASP A 391 2.51 -27.87 -15.61
C ASP A 391 2.90 -26.76 -14.63
N ARG A 392 2.42 -25.55 -14.91
CA ARG A 392 2.72 -24.33 -14.14
C ARG A 392 2.31 -24.44 -12.68
N ARG A 393 1.10 -24.93 -12.42
CA ARG A 393 0.54 -25.03 -11.07
C ARG A 393 1.29 -26.06 -10.23
N ALA A 394 1.62 -27.21 -10.81
CA ALA A 394 2.42 -28.24 -10.17
C ALA A 394 3.85 -27.76 -9.88
N ALA A 395 4.45 -26.97 -10.78
CA ALA A 395 5.76 -26.37 -10.54
C ALA A 395 5.74 -25.37 -9.38
N ASP A 396 4.70 -24.55 -9.28
CA ASP A 396 4.54 -23.61 -8.16
C ASP A 396 4.30 -24.32 -6.82
N GLN A 397 3.53 -25.41 -6.83
CA GLN A 397 3.36 -26.27 -5.65
C GLN A 397 4.69 -26.88 -5.21
N ALA A 398 5.47 -27.40 -6.16
CA ALA A 398 6.76 -28.02 -5.88
C ALA A 398 7.80 -26.99 -5.39
N LEU A 399 7.82 -25.79 -5.98
CA LEU A 399 8.70 -24.71 -5.54
C LEU A 399 8.35 -24.22 -4.14
N GLU A 400 7.07 -24.04 -3.84
CA GLU A 400 6.63 -23.64 -2.49
C GLU A 400 7.01 -24.70 -1.46
N ALA A 401 6.77 -25.99 -1.75
CA ALA A 401 7.17 -27.08 -0.87
C ALA A 401 8.69 -27.10 -0.64
N PHE A 402 9.49 -26.87 -1.68
CA PHE A 402 10.94 -26.71 -1.56
C PHE A 402 11.31 -25.53 -0.67
N ILE A 403 10.70 -24.36 -0.85
CA ILE A 403 10.97 -23.15 -0.06
C ILE A 403 10.67 -23.36 1.43
N LEU A 404 9.59 -24.07 1.76
CA LEU A 404 9.22 -24.33 3.14
C LEU A 404 10.19 -25.28 3.87
N ASP A 405 10.92 -26.13 3.14
CA ASP A 405 11.93 -27.05 3.68
C ASP A 405 13.36 -26.48 3.59
N ALA A 406 13.61 -25.56 2.67
CA ALA A 406 14.93 -25.01 2.38
C ALA A 406 15.51 -24.19 3.56
N GLY A 407 16.79 -24.44 3.85
CA GLY A 407 17.58 -23.62 4.78
C GLY A 407 18.14 -22.34 4.15
N PRO A 408 18.75 -21.45 4.96
CA PRO A 408 19.31 -20.16 4.51
C PRO A 408 20.36 -20.28 3.40
N GLU A 409 21.02 -21.43 3.26
CA GLU A 409 21.97 -21.73 2.18
C GLU A 409 21.35 -21.63 0.77
N HIS A 410 20.01 -21.67 0.66
CA HIS A 410 19.29 -21.53 -0.58
C HIS A 410 18.80 -20.09 -0.85
N ASP A 411 18.87 -19.19 0.15
CA ASP A 411 18.23 -17.87 0.08
C ASP A 411 18.71 -17.06 -1.13
N ALA A 412 20.02 -17.01 -1.40
CA ALA A 412 20.56 -16.25 -2.53
C ALA A 412 20.02 -16.73 -3.89
N ALA A 413 19.90 -18.04 -4.09
CA ALA A 413 19.36 -18.61 -5.32
C ALA A 413 17.85 -18.37 -5.45
N LEU A 414 17.11 -18.49 -4.34
CA LEU A 414 15.68 -18.24 -4.28
C LEU A 414 15.34 -16.77 -4.50
N VAL A 415 16.10 -15.84 -3.93
CA VAL A 415 15.96 -14.39 -4.17
C VAL A 415 16.08 -14.09 -5.66
N GLN A 416 17.10 -14.63 -6.34
CA GLN A 416 17.27 -14.43 -7.79
C GLN A 416 16.12 -15.01 -8.61
N LEU A 417 15.70 -16.23 -8.29
CA LEU A 417 14.57 -16.89 -8.96
C LEU A 417 13.29 -16.06 -8.81
N LEU A 418 12.93 -15.70 -7.59
CA LEU A 418 11.69 -14.99 -7.27
C LEU A 418 11.70 -13.56 -7.83
N HIS A 419 12.85 -12.89 -7.83
CA HIS A 419 13.05 -11.61 -8.50
C HIS A 419 12.77 -11.71 -10.01
N ARG A 420 13.35 -12.71 -10.71
CA ARG A 420 13.07 -12.91 -12.14
C ARG A 420 11.59 -13.11 -12.43
N ARG A 421 10.91 -13.91 -11.60
CA ARG A 421 9.47 -14.19 -11.73
C ARG A 421 8.63 -12.92 -11.59
N VAL A 422 8.84 -12.14 -10.52
CA VAL A 422 8.05 -10.92 -10.29
C VAL A 422 8.35 -9.85 -11.35
N MET A 423 9.61 -9.70 -11.76
CA MET A 423 9.99 -8.76 -12.82
C MET A 423 9.34 -9.09 -14.16
N ARG A 424 9.25 -10.36 -14.55
CA ARG A 424 8.55 -10.76 -15.79
C ARG A 424 7.07 -10.36 -15.77
N GLN A 425 6.39 -10.50 -14.62
CA GLN A 425 5.01 -10.07 -14.46
C GLN A 425 4.88 -8.54 -14.55
N LEU A 426 5.79 -7.80 -13.92
CA LEU A 426 5.80 -6.33 -13.98
C LEU A 426 6.10 -5.81 -15.38
N LEU A 427 7.04 -6.42 -16.12
CA LEU A 427 7.31 -6.04 -17.51
C LEU A 427 6.13 -6.36 -18.44
N LEU A 428 5.37 -7.44 -18.17
CA LEU A 428 4.13 -7.72 -18.89
C LEU A 428 3.11 -6.60 -18.65
N LEU A 429 2.99 -6.16 -17.39
CA LEU A 429 2.09 -5.11 -16.92
C LEU A 429 2.54 -3.69 -17.22
N GLU A 430 3.82 -3.46 -17.53
CA GLU A 430 4.44 -2.13 -17.60
C GLU A 430 3.62 -1.06 -18.35
N PRO A 431 3.04 -1.36 -19.54
CA PRO A 431 2.20 -0.39 -20.27
C PRO A 431 0.90 0.01 -19.56
N LEU A 432 0.52 -0.69 -18.49
CA LEU A 432 -0.71 -0.55 -17.72
C LEU A 432 -0.47 0.00 -16.31
N LEU A 433 0.78 0.13 -15.89
CA LEU A 433 1.12 0.62 -14.56
C LEU A 433 0.68 2.07 -14.41
N SER A 434 0.17 2.40 -13.22
CA SER A 434 -0.37 3.72 -12.93
C SER A 434 0.67 4.84 -13.10
N GLY A 435 1.95 4.53 -12.83
CA GLY A 435 3.09 5.43 -13.03
C GLY A 435 3.79 5.31 -14.40
N GLY A 436 3.29 4.45 -15.30
CA GLY A 436 3.83 4.23 -16.65
C GLY A 436 5.21 3.54 -16.72
N ARG A 437 5.75 3.09 -15.57
CA ARG A 437 7.03 2.39 -15.47
C ARG A 437 7.08 1.54 -14.20
N ILE A 438 7.97 0.56 -14.19
CA ILE A 438 8.28 -0.21 -12.97
C ILE A 438 8.99 0.73 -11.97
N GLY A 439 8.36 0.95 -10.81
CA GLY A 439 8.96 1.72 -9.73
C GLY A 439 9.84 0.86 -8.84
N HIS A 440 11.12 1.21 -8.68
CA HIS A 440 12.05 0.53 -7.78
C HIS A 440 12.22 1.33 -6.48
N VAL A 441 12.42 0.65 -5.35
CA VAL A 441 12.75 1.35 -4.11
C VAL A 441 14.23 1.75 -4.17
N ALA A 442 14.54 3.03 -4.03
CA ALA A 442 15.92 3.50 -3.99
C ALA A 442 16.69 2.88 -2.79
N PRO A 443 17.94 2.41 -2.98
CA PRO A 443 18.79 1.97 -1.89
C PRO A 443 18.95 3.07 -0.83
N LEU A 444 18.80 2.72 0.45
CA LEU A 444 18.94 3.70 1.55
C LEU A 444 20.30 4.38 1.58
N ALA A 445 21.38 3.64 1.26
CA ALA A 445 22.72 4.21 1.20
C ALA A 445 22.82 5.34 0.16
N GLU A 446 22.15 5.19 -0.99
CA GLU A 446 22.12 6.22 -2.04
C GLU A 446 21.29 7.44 -1.62
N LEU A 447 20.12 7.21 -1.03
CA LEU A 447 19.26 8.29 -0.50
C LEU A 447 19.99 9.12 0.58
N LEU A 448 20.73 8.46 1.46
CA LEU A 448 21.41 9.14 2.56
C LEU A 448 22.73 9.78 2.16
N ALA A 449 23.37 9.31 1.07
CA ALA A 449 24.61 9.87 0.54
C ALA A 449 24.40 11.17 -0.26
N SER A 450 23.20 11.47 -0.75
CA SER A 450 22.93 12.71 -1.47
C SER A 450 22.86 13.90 -0.49
N GLU A 451 23.96 14.64 -0.36
CA GLU A 451 24.00 15.95 0.32
C GLU A 451 23.57 17.12 -0.60
N ALA A 452 22.98 16.86 -1.77
CA ALA A 452 22.61 17.90 -2.74
C ALA A 452 21.32 17.52 -3.51
N PRO A 453 20.49 18.52 -3.90
CA PRO A 453 19.14 18.29 -4.39
C PRO A 453 19.15 17.53 -5.71
N VAL A 454 18.39 16.45 -5.76
CA VAL A 454 18.09 15.72 -7.00
C VAL A 454 17.30 16.66 -7.91
N THR A 455 18.00 17.29 -8.85
CA THR A 455 17.36 18.00 -9.95
C THR A 455 16.47 17.01 -10.70
N ALA A 456 15.16 17.28 -10.68
CA ALA A 456 14.13 16.50 -11.32
C ALA A 456 14.51 16.14 -12.77
N GLN A 457 14.82 14.87 -13.00
CA GLN A 457 14.84 14.30 -14.34
C GLN A 457 13.39 14.16 -14.80
N ARG A 458 12.82 15.26 -15.30
CA ARG A 458 11.65 15.20 -16.20
C ARG A 458 12.14 14.70 -17.55
N SER A 459 12.03 13.40 -17.78
CA SER A 459 12.06 12.83 -19.13
C SER A 459 10.76 13.23 -19.86
N ARG A 460 10.95 13.73 -21.08
CA ARG A 460 9.89 14.08 -22.05
C ARG A 460 9.13 12.85 -22.51
#